data_AF-A0A2E5VCP8-F1
#
_entry.id   AF-A0A2E5VCP8-F1
#
_cell.length_a   1.000
_cell.length_b   1.000
_cell.length_c   1.000
_cell.angle_alpha   90.00
_cell.angle_beta   90.00
_cell.angle_gamma   90.00
#
_symmetry.space_group_name_H-M   'P 1'
#
loop_
_entity.id
_entity.type
_entity.pdbx_description
1 polymer ?
#
loop_
_entity_poly.entity_id
_entity_poly.type
_entity_poly.pdbx_seq_one_letter_code
_entity_poly.pdbx_strand_id
1 'polypeptide(L)'
;MNKLILSLFLIFFSLKSTVAHELNPARLIINETELNSYQVNWRFPSNVLTKPGSVVFPENCKETISSFPKIEGKYQVQSSSLLCQLDLRNQEITVKGLTRMTDGLITIEFSDGGKFEGLVSVNNPKLLIPGESNLYPTNYFWLGLQHLLSGIDHLIFVLGLIFIVVGFKTLIKTITAFTLAHSITLALSVTKTVQLPQSSAEALIALTLIYLALEIGEGRRYARTPWVLAFGFGLLHGFGFAGALSEIGFSESSLFYSMLFFNLGIEAGQLIVLPFFIGLVWSLNKLKSTEFIYRFSSYLVGGISCFWILERVGNIILS
;
A
#
# COMPACT_ATOMS: atom_id res chain seq x y z
N MET A 1 -23.51 -30.83 -9.73
CA MET A 1 -22.87 -29.67 -10.40
C MET A 1 -23.16 -28.35 -9.70
N ASN A 2 -24.43 -28.00 -9.40
CA ASN A 2 -24.76 -26.74 -8.71
C ASN A 2 -24.20 -26.58 -7.28
N LYS A 3 -24.09 -27.66 -6.49
CA LYS A 3 -23.71 -27.53 -5.05
C LYS A 3 -22.27 -27.08 -4.81
N LEU A 4 -21.31 -27.46 -5.66
CA LEU A 4 -19.90 -27.09 -5.49
C LEU A 4 -19.67 -25.61 -5.84
N ILE A 5 -20.27 -25.16 -6.95
CA ILE A 5 -20.29 -23.76 -7.41
C ILE A 5 -21.02 -22.90 -6.37
N LEU A 6 -22.15 -23.35 -5.86
CA LEU A 6 -22.89 -22.67 -4.80
C LEU A 6 -22.10 -22.61 -3.47
N SER A 7 -21.28 -23.63 -3.16
CA SER A 7 -20.42 -23.61 -1.97
C SER A 7 -19.23 -22.66 -2.12
N LEU A 8 -18.58 -22.61 -3.29
CA LEU A 8 -17.55 -21.62 -3.62
C LEU A 8 -18.15 -20.19 -3.62
N PHE A 9 -19.38 -20.05 -4.11
CA PHE A 9 -20.16 -18.81 -4.09
C PHE A 9 -20.49 -18.35 -2.67
N LEU A 10 -20.95 -19.25 -1.79
CA LEU A 10 -21.21 -18.95 -0.38
C LEU A 10 -19.93 -18.59 0.38
N ILE A 11 -18.79 -19.18 0.03
CA ILE A 11 -17.49 -18.84 0.62
C ILE A 11 -17.02 -17.44 0.17
N PHE A 12 -17.24 -17.06 -1.10
CA PHE A 12 -16.84 -15.75 -1.62
C PHE A 12 -17.78 -14.62 -1.14
N PHE A 13 -19.08 -14.89 -0.99
CA PHE A 13 -20.08 -13.91 -0.51
C PHE A 13 -20.16 -13.79 1.02
N SER A 14 -19.48 -14.66 1.78
CA SER A 14 -19.39 -14.54 3.24
C SER A 14 -18.35 -13.50 3.70
N LEU A 15 -17.64 -12.86 2.76
CA LEU A 15 -16.74 -11.75 3.06
C LEU A 15 -17.57 -10.50 3.40
N LYS A 16 -17.75 -10.27 4.71
CA LYS A 16 -18.29 -9.02 5.26
C LYS A 16 -17.51 -7.82 4.69
N SER A 17 -18.27 -6.78 4.34
CA SER A 17 -17.83 -5.40 4.11
C SER A 17 -16.48 -5.26 3.41
N THR A 18 -16.46 -5.29 2.08
CA THR A 18 -15.30 -4.91 1.27
C THR A 18 -15.12 -3.39 1.32
N VAL A 19 -14.69 -2.89 2.49
CA VAL A 19 -14.12 -1.55 2.60
C VAL A 19 -12.77 -1.63 1.88
N ALA A 20 -12.62 -0.86 0.80
CA ALA A 20 -11.31 -0.65 0.22
C ALA A 20 -10.46 0.08 1.27
N HIS A 21 -9.48 -0.64 1.82
CA HIS A 21 -8.67 -0.15 2.94
C HIS A 21 -7.66 0.87 2.43
N GLU A 22 -7.73 2.07 3.01
CA GLU A 22 -6.75 3.11 2.80
C GLU A 22 -5.51 2.82 3.68
N LEU A 23 -4.32 2.76 3.07
CA LEU A 23 -3.09 2.45 3.79
C LEU A 23 -2.49 3.74 4.37
N ASN A 24 -2.83 4.04 5.63
CA ASN A 24 -2.34 5.22 6.36
C ASN A 24 -1.52 4.75 7.57
N PRO A 25 -0.21 4.48 7.43
CA PRO A 25 0.61 4.05 8.56
C PRO A 25 0.83 5.21 9.53
N ALA A 26 0.99 4.89 10.81
CA ALA A 26 1.50 5.83 11.79
C ALA A 26 2.96 6.20 11.46
N ARG A 27 3.40 7.39 11.85
CA ARG A 27 4.74 7.87 11.53
C ARG A 27 5.37 8.57 12.72
N LEU A 28 6.59 8.15 13.05
CA LEU A 28 7.45 8.79 14.03
C LEU A 28 8.67 9.36 13.31
N ILE A 29 8.85 10.68 13.35
CA ILE A 29 10.04 11.35 12.84
C ILE A 29 10.82 11.88 14.05
N ILE A 30 12.11 11.57 14.11
CA ILE A 30 13.01 12.02 15.15
C ILE A 30 14.19 12.70 14.47
N ASN A 31 14.36 14.00 14.68
CA ASN A 31 15.47 14.76 14.11
C ASN A 31 16.37 15.22 15.25
N GLU A 32 17.64 14.83 15.22
CA GLU A 32 18.64 15.35 16.13
C GLU A 32 18.98 16.80 15.78
N THR A 33 18.68 17.72 16.70
CA THR A 33 18.93 19.16 16.52
C THR A 33 20.28 19.56 17.10
N GLU A 34 20.63 18.97 18.25
CA GLU A 34 21.90 19.15 18.96
C GLU A 34 22.32 17.80 19.53
N LEU A 35 23.56 17.66 19.98
CA LEU A 35 24.07 16.40 20.53
C LEU A 35 23.13 15.83 21.61
N ASN A 36 22.54 14.66 21.35
CA ASN A 36 21.57 13.98 22.22
C ASN A 36 20.26 14.76 22.50
N SER A 37 19.93 15.75 21.68
CA SER A 37 18.68 16.51 21.75
C SER A 37 17.91 16.31 20.45
N TYR A 38 16.70 15.79 20.56
CA TYR A 38 15.89 15.37 19.42
C TYR A 38 14.53 16.06 19.39
N GLN A 39 14.14 16.53 18.21
CA GLN A 39 12.78 16.93 17.91
C GLN A 39 12.00 15.72 17.41
N VAL A 40 10.92 15.40 18.09
CA VAL A 40 10.04 14.27 17.82
C VAL A 40 8.75 14.78 17.19
N ASN A 41 8.32 14.16 16.10
CA ASN A 41 7.02 14.38 15.50
C ASN A 41 6.30 13.04 15.33
N TRP A 42 5.22 12.86 16.07
CA TRP A 42 4.37 11.67 16.03
C TRP A 42 3.09 11.98 15.27
N ARG A 43 2.84 11.23 14.20
CA ARG A 43 1.62 11.29 13.39
C ARG A 43 0.89 9.96 13.51
N PHE A 44 -0.34 9.99 14.00
CA PHE A 44 -1.17 8.81 14.12
C PHE A 44 -2.48 9.01 13.34
N PRO A 45 -2.95 8.04 12.53
CA PRO A 45 -4.18 8.22 11.76
C PRO A 45 -5.39 8.46 12.68
N SER A 46 -6.19 9.49 12.38
CA SER A 46 -7.31 9.93 13.23
C SER A 46 -8.52 8.98 13.19
N ASN A 47 -8.59 8.12 12.17
CA ASN A 47 -9.76 7.27 11.90
C ASN A 47 -9.69 5.90 12.60
N VAL A 48 -8.69 5.67 13.46
CA VAL A 48 -8.59 4.41 14.19
C VAL A 48 -9.56 4.43 15.38
N LEU A 49 -10.44 3.44 15.46
CA LEU A 49 -11.46 3.26 16.52
C LEU A 49 -10.88 3.08 17.95
N THR A 50 -9.56 3.18 18.12
CA THR A 50 -8.85 2.97 19.38
C THR A 50 -8.17 4.25 19.86
N LYS A 51 -7.72 4.26 21.11
CA LYS A 51 -6.85 5.35 21.61
C LYS A 51 -5.66 5.54 20.66
N PRO A 52 -5.20 6.78 20.45
CA PRO A 52 -4.04 7.06 19.60
C PRO A 52 -2.85 6.25 20.10
N GLY A 53 -2.07 5.68 19.18
CA GLY A 53 -0.85 4.99 19.54
C GLY A 53 0.11 5.94 20.27
N SER A 54 0.94 5.38 21.14
CA SER A 54 1.96 6.13 21.87
C SER A 54 3.34 5.52 21.68
N VAL A 55 4.35 6.37 21.73
CA VAL A 55 5.74 5.97 21.61
C VAL A 55 6.36 5.90 23.00
N VAL A 56 7.02 4.79 23.30
CA VAL A 56 7.81 4.60 24.51
C VAL A 56 9.28 4.70 24.11
N PHE A 57 9.91 5.77 24.57
CA PHE A 57 11.34 6.02 24.41
C PHE A 57 12.14 5.24 25.47
N PRO A 58 13.45 5.02 25.24
CA PRO A 58 14.29 4.31 26.19
C PRO A 58 14.51 5.15 27.47
N GLU A 59 14.84 4.49 28.58
CA GLU A 59 14.87 5.10 29.93
C GLU A 59 15.88 6.25 30.07
N ASN A 60 16.89 6.28 29.20
CA ASN A 60 17.90 7.32 29.13
C ASN A 60 17.42 8.61 28.44
N CYS A 61 16.18 8.63 27.94
CA CYS A 61 15.58 9.76 27.23
C CYS A 61 14.38 10.32 27.98
N LYS A 62 14.35 11.64 28.18
CA LYS A 62 13.26 12.35 28.85
C LYS A 62 12.57 13.31 27.90
N GLU A 63 11.27 13.12 27.74
CA GLU A 63 10.42 14.03 26.98
C GLU A 63 10.19 15.31 27.81
N THR A 64 10.56 16.46 27.25
CA THR A 64 10.61 17.74 27.99
C THR A 64 9.46 18.68 27.61
N ILE A 65 9.19 18.79 26.31
CA ILE A 65 8.12 19.65 25.78
C ILE A 65 7.24 18.75 24.93
N SER A 66 5.94 18.71 25.19
CA SER A 66 4.97 18.02 24.33
C SER A 66 3.85 18.99 23.99
N SER A 67 3.59 19.19 22.70
CA SER A 67 2.42 19.93 22.25
C SER A 67 1.16 19.12 22.54
N PHE A 68 0.01 19.80 22.64
CA PHE A 68 -1.27 19.10 22.55
C PHE A 68 -1.41 18.48 21.16
N PRO A 69 -2.05 17.30 21.04
CA PRO A 69 -2.32 16.71 19.74
C PRO A 69 -3.22 17.63 18.91
N LYS A 70 -2.86 17.85 17.65
CA LYS A 70 -3.66 18.60 16.67
C LYS A 70 -4.12 17.66 15.56
N ILE A 71 -5.26 17.94 14.95
CA ILE A 71 -5.72 17.19 13.77
C ILE A 71 -5.24 17.95 12.53
N GLU A 72 -4.42 17.31 11.71
CA GLU A 72 -3.94 17.81 10.43
C GLU A 72 -4.33 16.79 9.33
N GLY A 73 -5.35 17.12 8.55
CA GLY A 73 -5.89 16.20 7.54
C GLY A 73 -6.45 14.92 8.18
N LYS A 74 -5.89 13.76 7.79
CA LYS A 74 -6.27 12.43 8.30
C LYS A 74 -5.45 11.96 9.51
N TYR A 75 -4.59 12.82 10.07
CA TYR A 75 -3.69 12.46 11.16
C TYR A 75 -3.88 13.34 12.38
N GLN A 76 -3.76 12.73 13.54
CA GLN A 76 -3.48 13.38 14.80
C GLN A 76 -1.96 13.52 14.94
N VAL A 77 -1.48 14.75 14.97
CA VAL A 77 -0.07 15.12 15.01
C VAL A 77 0.28 15.67 16.39
N GLN A 78 1.36 15.16 16.97
CA GLN A 78 1.92 15.60 18.25
C GLN A 78 3.42 15.82 18.07
N SER A 79 3.89 17.01 18.46
CA SER A 79 5.31 17.35 18.41
C SER A 79 5.86 17.41 19.84
N SER A 80 7.03 16.82 20.05
CA SER A 80 7.72 16.89 21.34
C SER A 80 9.23 17.05 21.20
N SER A 81 9.89 17.38 22.31
CA SER A 81 11.36 17.45 22.40
C SER A 81 11.84 16.40 23.38
N LEU A 82 12.82 15.61 22.96
CA LEU A 82 13.40 14.50 23.70
C LEU A 82 14.86 14.82 24.02
N LEU A 83 15.23 14.80 25.30
CA LEU A 83 16.60 14.97 25.74
C LEU A 83 17.12 13.63 26.25
N CYS A 84 18.17 13.11 25.62
CA CYS A 84 18.77 11.82 25.97
C CYS A 84 20.14 11.99 26.64
N GLN A 85 20.50 11.05 27.52
CA GLN A 85 21.83 11.00 28.13
C GLN A 85 22.88 10.38 27.20
N LEU A 86 22.44 9.50 26.29
CA LEU A 86 23.26 8.82 25.30
C LEU A 86 22.60 8.97 23.92
N ASP A 87 23.38 8.72 22.88
CA ASP A 87 22.90 8.61 21.51
C ASP A 87 21.76 7.58 21.42
N LEU A 88 20.74 7.89 20.62
CA LEU A 88 19.63 6.97 20.29
C LEU A 88 20.10 5.73 19.52
N ARG A 89 21.30 5.74 18.93
CA ARG A 89 21.91 4.55 18.31
C ARG A 89 22.07 3.41 19.31
N ASN A 90 21.80 2.19 18.84
CA ASN A 90 21.77 0.95 19.61
C ASN A 90 20.72 0.93 20.75
N GLN A 91 19.78 1.87 20.74
CA GLN A 91 18.65 1.89 21.67
C GLN A 91 17.39 1.31 21.03
N GLU A 92 16.44 0.88 21.86
CA GLU A 92 15.16 0.32 21.43
C GLU A 92 14.02 1.31 21.64
N ILE A 93 13.21 1.53 20.60
CA ILE A 93 11.95 2.29 20.69
C ILE A 93 10.79 1.30 20.59
N THR A 94 9.77 1.47 21.43
CA THR A 94 8.54 0.66 21.35
C THR A 94 7.35 1.53 20.99
N VAL A 95 6.58 1.12 19.99
CA VAL A 95 5.32 1.79 19.61
C VAL A 95 4.14 0.96 20.10
N LYS A 96 3.28 1.59 20.90
CA LYS A 96 2.06 1.00 21.46
C LYS A 96 0.84 1.49 20.70
N GLY A 97 -0.23 0.68 20.69
CA GLY A 97 -1.51 1.06 20.06
C GLY A 97 -1.56 0.89 18.54
N LEU A 98 -0.59 0.19 17.95
CA LEU A 98 -0.68 -0.28 16.57
C LEU A 98 -1.77 -1.35 16.43
N THR A 99 -2.41 -1.39 15.28
CA THR A 99 -3.42 -2.40 14.95
C THR A 99 -2.94 -3.22 13.75
N ARG A 100 -3.70 -4.25 13.35
CA ARG A 100 -3.42 -5.01 12.12
C ARG A 100 -3.50 -4.14 10.86
N MET A 101 -4.15 -2.98 10.95
CA MET A 101 -4.37 -2.04 9.85
C MET A 101 -3.47 -0.81 9.93
N THR A 102 -2.70 -0.66 11.01
CA THR A 102 -1.83 0.49 11.24
C THR A 102 -0.45 0.03 11.64
N ASP A 103 0.45 -0.02 10.66
CA ASP A 103 1.88 -0.14 10.90
C ASP A 103 2.48 1.24 11.22
N GLY A 104 3.62 1.27 11.87
CA GLY A 104 4.37 2.48 12.17
C GLY A 104 5.67 2.56 11.37
N LEU A 105 5.90 3.66 10.67
CA LEU A 105 7.22 3.98 10.09
C LEU A 105 7.97 4.92 11.03
N ILE A 106 9.15 4.51 11.47
CA ILE A 106 10.06 5.29 12.30
C ILE A 106 11.19 5.79 11.41
N THR A 107 11.41 7.10 11.41
CA THR A 107 12.49 7.79 10.69
C THR A 107 13.31 8.57 11.70
N ILE A 108 14.62 8.34 11.73
CA ILE A 108 15.56 9.04 12.61
C ILE A 108 16.65 9.68 11.76
N GLU A 109 16.83 10.98 11.90
CA GLU A 109 17.89 11.76 11.26
C GLU A 109 18.84 12.27 12.34
N PHE A 110 20.12 11.92 12.22
CA PHE A 110 21.18 12.34 13.13
C PHE A 110 21.91 13.57 12.59
N SER A 111 22.49 14.35 13.49
CA SER A 111 23.20 15.60 13.18
C SER A 111 24.48 15.38 12.36
N ASP A 112 25.07 14.19 12.45
CA ASP A 112 26.23 13.75 11.65
C ASP A 112 25.85 13.30 10.22
N GLY A 113 24.57 13.45 9.83
CA GLY A 113 24.04 13.00 8.56
C GLY A 113 23.67 11.51 8.52
N GLY A 114 23.87 10.78 9.61
CA GLY A 114 23.38 9.42 9.76
C GLY A 114 21.85 9.40 9.68
N LYS A 115 21.29 8.38 9.02
CA LYS A 115 19.85 8.22 8.92
C LYS A 115 19.45 6.76 9.11
N PHE A 116 18.32 6.56 9.79
CA PHE A 116 17.74 5.26 10.02
C PHE A 116 16.22 5.28 9.74
N GLU A 117 15.75 4.25 9.03
CA GLU A 117 14.34 4.03 8.76
C GLU A 117 13.97 2.59 9.14
N GLY A 118 12.93 2.42 9.95
CA GLY A 118 12.46 1.13 10.43
C GLY A 118 10.95 1.04 10.48
N LEU A 119 10.42 -0.15 10.17
CA LEU A 119 9.00 -0.44 10.27
C LEU A 119 8.71 -1.21 11.56
N VAL A 120 7.64 -0.81 12.23
CA VAL A 120 7.05 -1.53 13.37
C VAL A 120 5.61 -1.90 13.03
N SER A 121 5.16 -3.03 13.55
CA SER A 121 3.78 -3.51 13.37
C SER A 121 3.22 -3.98 14.70
N VAL A 122 1.92 -4.29 14.75
CA VAL A 122 1.31 -4.90 15.95
C VAL A 122 1.99 -6.21 16.38
N ASN A 123 2.63 -6.94 15.46
CA ASN A 123 3.34 -8.19 15.77
C ASN A 123 4.77 -7.94 16.25
N ASN A 124 5.42 -6.89 15.75
CA ASN A 124 6.78 -6.49 16.12
C ASN A 124 6.76 -4.98 16.45
N PRO A 125 6.31 -4.60 17.67
CA PRO A 125 6.15 -3.20 18.05
C PRO A 125 7.46 -2.52 18.49
N LYS A 126 8.54 -3.30 18.58
CA LYS A 126 9.86 -2.89 19.06
C LYS A 126 10.79 -2.69 17.87
N LEU A 127 11.55 -1.60 17.88
CA LEU A 127 12.56 -1.30 16.87
C LEU A 127 13.89 -0.99 17.55
N LEU A 128 14.90 -1.80 17.24
CA LEU A 128 16.28 -1.50 17.59
C LEU A 128 16.86 -0.55 16.54
N ILE A 129 17.40 0.57 16.99
CA ILE A 129 18.07 1.56 16.14
C ILE A 129 19.51 1.07 15.93
N PRO A 130 19.93 0.68 14.71
CA PRO A 130 21.28 0.24 14.46
C PRO A 130 22.26 1.40 14.65
N GLY A 131 23.49 1.08 15.09
CA GLY A 131 24.56 2.06 15.23
C GLY A 131 25.17 2.57 13.92
N GLU A 132 24.81 1.97 12.78
CA GLU A 132 25.27 2.35 11.44
C GLU A 132 24.10 2.80 10.56
N SER A 133 24.35 3.77 9.66
CA SER A 133 23.34 4.26 8.73
C SER A 133 23.00 3.21 7.68
N ASN A 134 21.70 2.95 7.48
CA ASN A 134 21.24 2.02 6.45
C ASN A 134 21.25 2.71 5.08
N LEU A 135 22.28 2.43 4.28
CA LEU A 135 22.37 2.88 2.88
C LEU A 135 21.26 2.30 1.99
N TYR A 136 20.75 1.11 2.33
CA TYR A 136 19.71 0.40 1.58
C TYR A 136 18.48 0.13 2.45
N PRO A 137 17.36 0.83 2.24
CA PRO A 137 16.19 0.71 3.10
C PRO A 137 15.31 -0.48 2.67
N THR A 138 15.78 -1.70 2.93
CA THR A 138 15.13 -2.95 2.52
C THR A 138 13.72 -3.13 3.10
N ASN A 139 13.39 -2.43 4.19
CA ASN A 139 12.06 -2.43 4.80
C ASN A 139 10.95 -2.00 3.81
N TYR A 140 11.26 -1.15 2.83
CA TYR A 140 10.29 -0.76 1.80
C TYR A 140 9.89 -1.93 0.89
N PHE A 141 10.73 -2.94 0.72
CA PHE A 141 10.35 -4.16 0.01
C PHE A 141 9.17 -4.84 0.69
N TRP A 142 9.23 -4.97 2.00
CA TRP A 142 8.14 -5.60 2.76
C TRP A 142 6.88 -4.73 2.76
N LEU A 143 7.04 -3.40 2.83
CA LEU A 143 5.94 -2.46 2.69
C LEU A 143 5.24 -2.58 1.34
N GLY A 144 5.99 -2.68 0.24
CA GLY A 144 5.45 -2.86 -1.11
C GLY A 144 4.72 -4.20 -1.28
N LEU A 145 5.30 -5.28 -0.74
CA LEU A 145 4.65 -6.59 -0.72
C LEU A 145 3.32 -6.54 0.05
N GLN A 146 3.33 -5.97 1.26
CA GLN A 146 2.14 -5.85 2.08
C GLN A 146 1.09 -4.94 1.45
N HIS A 147 1.51 -3.83 0.85
CA HIS A 147 0.63 -2.92 0.11
C HIS A 147 -0.15 -3.69 -0.96
N LEU A 148 0.53 -4.46 -1.81
CA LEU A 148 -0.13 -5.27 -2.83
C LEU A 148 -1.08 -6.32 -2.22
N LEU A 149 -0.65 -7.04 -1.18
CA LEU A 149 -1.47 -8.09 -0.57
C LEU A 149 -2.71 -7.54 0.17
N SER A 150 -2.63 -6.31 0.68
CA SER A 150 -3.73 -5.62 1.35
C SER A 150 -4.68 -4.91 0.38
N GLY A 151 -4.19 -4.55 -0.82
CA GLY A 151 -4.96 -3.90 -1.88
C GLY A 151 -5.83 -4.87 -2.67
N ILE A 152 -7.13 -4.92 -2.34
CA ILE A 152 -8.09 -5.81 -3.03
C ILE A 152 -8.20 -5.44 -4.52
N ASP A 153 -8.11 -4.15 -4.86
CA ASP A 153 -8.06 -3.63 -6.22
C ASP A 153 -6.89 -4.23 -7.04
N HIS A 154 -5.71 -4.33 -6.45
CA HIS A 154 -4.53 -4.93 -7.08
C HIS A 154 -4.72 -6.43 -7.32
N LEU A 155 -5.28 -7.14 -6.35
CA LEU A 155 -5.58 -8.57 -6.49
C LEU A 155 -6.64 -8.84 -7.56
N ILE A 156 -7.70 -8.02 -7.61
CA ILE A 156 -8.72 -8.08 -8.65
C ILE A 156 -8.11 -7.79 -10.03
N PHE A 157 -7.23 -6.80 -10.13
CA PHE A 157 -6.53 -6.49 -11.37
C PHE A 157 -5.69 -7.68 -11.87
N VAL A 158 -4.84 -8.27 -11.02
CA VAL A 158 -4.03 -9.44 -11.38
C VAL A 158 -4.91 -10.63 -11.77
N LEU A 159 -5.99 -10.88 -11.04
CA LEU A 159 -6.96 -11.92 -11.38
C LEU A 159 -7.59 -11.67 -12.76
N GLY A 160 -8.01 -10.43 -13.05
CA GLY A 160 -8.59 -10.07 -14.33
C GLY A 160 -7.61 -10.21 -15.50
N LEU A 161 -6.33 -9.88 -15.31
CA LEU A 161 -5.29 -10.11 -16.32
C LEU A 161 -5.17 -11.58 -16.72
N ILE A 162 -5.35 -12.52 -15.79
CA ILE A 162 -5.31 -13.96 -16.09
C ILE A 162 -6.42 -14.38 -17.07
N PHE A 163 -7.57 -13.70 -17.05
CA PHE A 163 -8.68 -13.99 -17.97
C PHE A 163 -8.42 -13.49 -19.40
N ILE A 164 -7.78 -12.34 -19.53
CA ILE A 164 -7.62 -11.64 -20.82
C ILE A 164 -6.25 -11.84 -21.47
N VAL A 165 -5.19 -12.17 -20.72
CA VAL A 165 -3.84 -12.32 -21.28
C VAL A 165 -3.55 -13.76 -21.68
N VAL A 166 -3.05 -13.95 -22.90
CA VAL A 166 -2.65 -15.27 -23.41
C VAL A 166 -1.15 -15.47 -23.31
N GLY A 167 -0.74 -16.47 -22.55
CA GLY A 167 0.64 -16.95 -22.45
C GLY A 167 1.39 -16.41 -21.22
N PHE A 168 2.15 -17.28 -20.56
CA PHE A 168 2.84 -16.96 -19.31
C PHE A 168 3.88 -15.83 -19.48
N LYS A 169 4.71 -15.88 -20.53
CA LYS A 169 5.69 -14.82 -20.82
C LYS A 169 5.02 -13.46 -21.06
N THR A 170 3.89 -13.45 -21.77
CA THR A 170 3.12 -12.24 -22.03
C THR A 170 2.53 -11.70 -20.73
N LEU A 171 1.99 -12.56 -19.87
CA LEU A 171 1.43 -12.18 -18.58
C LEU A 171 2.49 -11.54 -17.66
N ILE A 172 3.67 -12.16 -17.53
CA ILE A 172 4.77 -11.58 -16.76
C ILE A 172 5.16 -10.20 -17.32
N LYS A 173 5.34 -10.09 -18.64
CA LYS A 173 5.64 -8.80 -19.30
C LYS A 173 4.57 -7.74 -19.02
N THR A 174 3.30 -8.13 -19.01
CA THR A 174 2.16 -7.24 -18.72
C THR A 174 2.17 -6.76 -17.27
N ILE A 175 2.44 -7.66 -16.32
CA ILE A 175 2.54 -7.34 -14.90
C ILE A 175 3.72 -6.39 -14.66
N THR A 176 4.91 -6.70 -15.19
CA THR A 176 6.08 -5.82 -15.08
C THR A 176 5.82 -4.46 -15.72
N ALA A 177 5.13 -4.38 -16.86
CA ALA A 177 4.77 -3.11 -17.48
C ALA A 177 3.84 -2.25 -16.61
N PHE A 178 2.90 -2.88 -15.90
CA PHE A 178 2.07 -2.20 -14.90
C PHE A 178 2.94 -1.63 -13.77
N THR A 179 3.85 -2.42 -13.21
CA THR A 179 4.70 -1.99 -12.09
C THR A 179 5.67 -0.88 -12.50
N LEU A 180 6.20 -0.91 -13.72
CA LEU A 180 7.01 0.17 -14.28
C LEU A 180 6.20 1.47 -14.41
N ALA A 181 4.99 1.41 -14.96
CA ALA A 181 4.12 2.57 -15.07
C ALA A 181 3.72 3.14 -13.70
N HIS A 182 3.39 2.26 -12.76
CA HIS A 182 3.10 2.60 -11.37
C HIS A 182 4.29 3.32 -10.72
N SER A 183 5.51 2.81 -10.93
CA SER A 183 6.74 3.44 -10.43
C SER A 183 6.91 4.87 -10.95
N ILE A 184 6.58 5.12 -12.22
CA ILE A 184 6.69 6.45 -12.84
C ILE A 184 5.73 7.44 -12.18
N THR A 185 4.45 7.11 -12.06
CA THR A 185 3.47 8.05 -11.49
C THR A 185 3.61 8.22 -9.99
N LEU A 186 4.05 7.17 -9.30
CA LEU A 186 4.43 7.28 -7.90
C LEU A 186 5.59 8.25 -7.71
N ALA A 187 6.65 8.14 -8.53
CA ALA A 187 7.78 9.06 -8.48
C ALA A 187 7.34 10.50 -8.74
N LEU A 188 6.55 10.74 -9.79
CA LEU A 188 6.03 12.08 -10.14
C LEU A 188 5.20 12.70 -9.01
N SER A 189 4.49 11.87 -8.25
CA SER A 189 3.61 12.35 -7.21
C SER A 189 4.33 12.58 -5.89
N VAL A 190 5.29 11.73 -5.55
CA VAL A 190 6.16 11.92 -4.39
C VAL A 190 7.06 13.15 -4.55
N THR A 191 7.59 13.41 -5.76
CA THR A 191 8.33 14.64 -6.07
C THR A 191 7.43 15.88 -6.19
N LYS A 192 6.12 15.73 -5.93
CA LYS A 192 5.11 16.79 -6.01
C LYS A 192 4.98 17.44 -7.40
N THR A 193 5.56 16.82 -8.43
CA THR A 193 5.50 17.28 -9.83
C THR A 193 4.08 17.17 -10.38
N VAL A 194 3.38 16.09 -10.05
CA VAL A 194 1.96 15.88 -10.38
C VAL A 194 1.21 15.44 -9.14
N GLN A 195 0.18 16.20 -8.75
CA GLN A 195 -0.64 15.88 -7.58
C GLN A 195 -2.08 15.68 -8.03
N LEU A 196 -2.64 14.54 -7.66
CA LEU A 196 -4.03 14.22 -7.88
C LEU A 196 -4.68 13.99 -6.50
N PRO A 197 -5.87 14.55 -6.23
CA PRO A 197 -6.59 14.23 -5.01
C PRO A 197 -6.81 12.72 -4.92
N GLN A 198 -6.57 12.16 -3.73
CA GLN A 198 -6.63 10.72 -3.52
C GLN A 198 -7.98 10.11 -3.93
N SER A 199 -9.09 10.77 -3.60
CA SER A 199 -10.44 10.33 -4.00
C SER A 199 -10.61 10.28 -5.52
N SER A 200 -10.00 11.22 -6.27
CA SER A 200 -9.99 11.20 -7.73
C SER A 200 -9.12 10.08 -8.30
N ALA A 201 -7.95 9.83 -7.71
CA ALA A 201 -7.09 8.73 -8.10
C ALA A 201 -7.78 7.37 -7.91
N GLU A 202 -8.39 7.16 -6.74
CA GLU A 202 -9.14 5.94 -6.42
C GLU A 202 -10.37 5.75 -7.33
N ALA A 203 -11.06 6.82 -7.71
CA ALA A 203 -12.16 6.75 -8.68
C ALA A 203 -11.68 6.32 -10.08
N LEU A 204 -10.54 6.83 -10.53
CA LEU A 204 -9.93 6.43 -11.81
C LEU A 204 -9.47 4.97 -11.77
N ILE A 205 -8.89 4.52 -10.66
CA ILE A 205 -8.54 3.11 -10.44
C ILE A 205 -9.78 2.22 -10.58
N ALA A 206 -10.87 2.55 -9.87
CA ALA A 206 -12.13 1.82 -10.00
C ALA A 206 -12.66 1.79 -11.44
N LEU A 207 -12.52 2.89 -12.20
CA LEU A 207 -12.89 2.94 -13.61
C LEU A 207 -12.05 1.98 -14.48
N THR A 208 -10.74 1.83 -14.21
CA THR A 208 -9.92 0.83 -14.93
C THR A 208 -10.37 -0.60 -14.67
N LEU A 209 -10.84 -0.91 -13.46
CA LEU A 209 -11.38 -2.23 -13.13
C LEU A 209 -12.75 -2.49 -13.78
N ILE A 210 -13.59 -1.45 -13.94
CA ILE A 210 -14.82 -1.55 -14.76
C ILE A 210 -14.45 -1.89 -16.21
N TYR A 211 -13.47 -1.21 -16.78
CA TYR A 211 -13.00 -1.53 -18.12
C TYR A 211 -12.50 -2.99 -18.20
N LEU A 212 -11.68 -3.43 -17.24
CA LEU A 212 -11.19 -4.80 -17.18
C LEU A 212 -12.34 -5.81 -17.12
N ALA A 213 -13.39 -5.53 -16.34
CA ALA A 213 -14.58 -6.36 -16.29
C ALA A 213 -15.26 -6.50 -17.67
N LEU A 214 -15.41 -5.40 -18.41
CA LEU A 214 -15.99 -5.43 -19.76
C LEU A 214 -15.17 -6.28 -20.72
N GLU A 215 -13.85 -6.15 -20.70
CA GLU A 215 -12.94 -6.96 -21.51
C GLU A 215 -13.06 -8.46 -21.22
N ILE A 216 -13.23 -8.83 -19.94
CA ILE A 216 -13.49 -10.21 -19.51
C ILE A 216 -14.86 -10.68 -20.03
N GLY A 217 -15.90 -9.84 -19.90
CA GLY A 217 -17.27 -10.18 -20.31
C GLY A 217 -17.44 -10.35 -21.82
N GLU A 218 -16.72 -9.57 -22.61
CA GLU A 218 -16.63 -9.70 -24.08
C GLU A 218 -15.79 -10.91 -24.51
N GLY A 219 -15.13 -11.61 -23.57
CA GLY A 219 -14.30 -12.77 -23.86
C GLY A 219 -13.02 -12.41 -24.63
N ARG A 220 -12.57 -11.15 -24.57
CA ARG A 220 -11.39 -10.71 -25.30
C ARG A 220 -10.14 -11.37 -24.76
N ARG A 221 -9.24 -11.71 -25.70
CA ARG A 221 -7.97 -12.38 -25.40
C ARG A 221 -6.82 -11.72 -26.13
N TYR A 222 -5.92 -11.12 -25.38
CA TYR A 222 -4.77 -10.39 -25.87
C TYR A 222 -3.52 -11.26 -25.83
N ALA A 223 -3.03 -11.62 -27.02
CA ALA A 223 -1.78 -12.37 -27.17
C ALA A 223 -0.56 -11.48 -27.44
N ARG A 224 -0.76 -10.29 -28.04
CA ARG A 224 0.33 -9.48 -28.60
C ARG A 224 0.68 -8.21 -27.87
N THR A 225 -0.25 -7.44 -27.31
CA THR A 225 0.08 -6.14 -26.68
C THR A 225 -0.69 -5.81 -25.39
N PRO A 226 -1.07 -6.78 -24.53
CA PRO A 226 -1.79 -6.47 -23.29
C PRO A 226 -1.01 -5.58 -22.31
N TRP A 227 0.33 -5.56 -22.42
CA TRP A 227 1.17 -4.67 -21.62
C TRP A 227 0.92 -3.18 -21.85
N VAL A 228 0.39 -2.77 -23.01
CA VAL A 228 0.07 -1.35 -23.27
C VAL A 228 -1.11 -0.92 -22.40
N LEU A 229 -2.14 -1.75 -22.33
CA LEU A 229 -3.30 -1.52 -21.46
C LEU A 229 -2.87 -1.50 -20.00
N ALA A 230 -2.10 -2.51 -19.58
CA ALA A 230 -1.61 -2.61 -18.20
C ALA A 230 -0.66 -1.47 -17.82
N PHE A 231 0.16 -0.97 -18.76
CA PHE A 231 0.96 0.23 -18.56
C PHE A 231 0.06 1.45 -18.30
N GLY A 232 -0.98 1.66 -19.12
CA GLY A 232 -1.96 2.73 -18.90
C GLY A 232 -2.64 2.65 -17.53
N PHE A 233 -3.02 1.44 -17.09
CA PHE A 233 -3.62 1.24 -15.78
C PHE A 233 -2.62 1.46 -14.65
N GLY A 234 -1.37 1.02 -14.82
CA GLY A 234 -0.31 1.25 -13.85
C GLY A 234 -0.04 2.74 -13.61
N LEU A 235 -0.10 3.57 -14.66
CA LEU A 235 0.02 5.02 -14.51
C LEU A 235 -1.06 5.56 -13.57
N LEU A 236 -2.33 5.16 -13.77
CA LEU A 236 -3.44 5.61 -12.95
C LEU A 236 -3.35 5.08 -11.51
N HIS A 237 -2.97 3.80 -11.34
CA HIS A 237 -2.83 3.17 -10.04
C HIS A 237 -1.75 3.83 -9.18
N GLY A 238 -0.62 4.24 -9.75
CA GLY A 238 0.47 4.87 -8.97
C GLY A 238 0.06 6.17 -8.28
N PHE A 239 -0.97 6.88 -8.78
CA PHE A 239 -1.52 8.05 -8.09
C PHE A 239 -2.36 7.69 -6.86
N GLY A 240 -3.01 6.52 -6.84
CA GLY A 240 -3.86 6.10 -5.72
C GLY A 240 -3.08 5.89 -4.43
N PHE A 241 -1.81 5.50 -4.56
CA PHE A 241 -0.93 5.30 -3.42
C PHE A 241 -0.08 6.53 -3.08
N ALA A 242 0.00 7.50 -3.97
CA ALA A 242 0.90 8.63 -3.80
C ALA A 242 0.53 9.57 -2.65
N GLY A 243 -0.76 9.73 -2.34
CA GLY A 243 -1.21 10.50 -1.17
C GLY A 243 -0.62 9.93 0.12
N ALA A 244 -0.91 8.66 0.39
CA ALA A 244 -0.34 7.91 1.52
C ALA A 244 1.20 7.97 1.53
N LEU A 245 1.85 7.79 0.38
CA LEU A 245 3.31 7.74 0.32
C LEU A 245 3.99 9.11 0.47
N SER A 246 3.35 10.19 0.01
CA SER A 246 3.81 11.56 0.24
C SER A 246 3.78 11.94 1.73
N GLU A 247 2.85 11.36 2.48
CA GLU A 247 2.70 11.54 3.94
C GLU A 247 3.67 10.64 4.72
N ILE A 248 3.98 9.44 4.19
CA ILE A 248 5.04 8.53 4.67
C ILE A 248 6.43 9.18 4.53
N GLY A 249 6.61 10.07 3.54
CA GLY A 249 7.75 10.98 3.38
C GLY A 249 9.12 10.31 3.39
N PHE A 250 9.55 9.87 2.22
CA PHE A 250 10.92 9.39 2.02
C PHE A 250 11.96 10.44 2.40
N SER A 251 13.13 9.99 2.88
CA SER A 251 14.31 10.86 2.85
C SER A 251 14.64 11.24 1.41
N GLU A 252 14.90 12.53 1.14
CA GLU A 252 15.30 12.96 -0.21
C GLU A 252 16.56 12.22 -0.69
N SER A 253 17.46 11.86 0.24
CA SER A 253 18.70 11.13 -0.04
C SER A 253 18.52 9.65 -0.38
N SER A 254 17.45 8.99 0.09
CA SER A 254 17.18 7.56 -0.13
C SER A 254 15.97 7.29 -1.04
N LEU A 255 15.27 8.34 -1.48
CA LEU A 255 14.03 8.27 -2.24
C LEU A 255 14.09 7.25 -3.39
N PHE A 256 15.17 7.28 -4.18
CA PHE A 256 15.34 6.34 -5.28
C PHE A 256 15.35 4.88 -4.81
N TYR A 257 16.16 4.55 -3.80
CA TYR A 257 16.25 3.17 -3.29
C TYR A 257 14.97 2.73 -2.59
N SER A 258 14.33 3.63 -1.83
CA SER A 258 13.06 3.33 -1.18
C SER A 258 11.95 3.04 -2.19
N MET A 259 11.84 3.83 -3.27
CA MET A 259 10.91 3.56 -4.37
C MET A 259 11.26 2.27 -5.11
N LEU A 260 12.54 2.01 -5.34
CA LEU A 260 13.00 0.78 -5.99
C LEU A 260 12.58 -0.45 -5.19
N PHE A 261 12.94 -0.52 -3.89
CA PHE A 261 12.58 -1.65 -3.04
C PHE A 261 11.07 -1.78 -2.88
N PHE A 262 10.33 -0.67 -2.75
CA PHE A 262 8.88 -0.69 -2.70
C PHE A 262 8.25 -1.33 -3.94
N ASN A 263 8.64 -0.91 -5.15
CA ASN A 263 8.10 -1.48 -6.38
C ASN A 263 8.58 -2.93 -6.63
N LEU A 264 9.80 -3.28 -6.20
CA LEU A 264 10.24 -4.69 -6.20
C LEU A 264 9.38 -5.55 -5.26
N GLY A 265 8.96 -5.00 -4.12
CA GLY A 265 8.01 -5.64 -3.21
C GLY A 265 6.65 -5.90 -3.86
N ILE A 266 6.13 -4.90 -4.59
CA ILE A 266 4.88 -5.03 -5.38
C ILE A 266 5.01 -6.14 -6.41
N GLU A 267 6.07 -6.13 -7.22
CA GLU A 267 6.28 -7.14 -8.27
C GLU A 267 6.43 -8.54 -7.66
N ALA A 268 7.19 -8.67 -6.57
CA ALA A 268 7.31 -9.94 -5.83
C ALA A 268 5.95 -10.42 -5.34
N GLY A 269 5.12 -9.54 -4.78
CA GLY A 269 3.77 -9.89 -4.36
C GLY A 269 2.89 -10.38 -5.51
N GLN A 270 2.96 -9.73 -6.68
CA GLN A 270 2.20 -10.15 -7.86
C GLN A 270 2.62 -11.55 -8.29
N LEU A 271 3.92 -11.82 -8.31
CA LEU A 271 4.47 -13.13 -8.65
C LEU A 271 4.12 -14.21 -7.63
N ILE A 272 3.96 -13.86 -6.34
CA ILE A 272 3.53 -14.80 -5.29
C ILE A 272 2.05 -15.18 -5.44
N VAL A 273 1.16 -14.21 -5.73
CA VAL A 273 -0.28 -14.49 -5.85
C VAL A 273 -0.64 -15.13 -7.19
N LEU A 274 0.17 -14.93 -8.23
CA LEU A 274 -0.11 -15.36 -9.59
C LEU A 274 -0.33 -16.89 -9.72
N PRO A 275 0.53 -17.78 -9.18
CA PRO A 275 0.31 -19.24 -9.23
C PRO A 275 -1.00 -19.68 -8.57
N PHE A 276 -1.38 -19.03 -7.46
CA PHE A 276 -2.62 -19.33 -6.76
C PHE A 276 -3.85 -19.03 -7.65
N PHE A 277 -3.90 -17.85 -8.25
CA PHE A 277 -5.00 -17.49 -9.15
C PHE A 277 -5.02 -18.28 -10.46
N ILE A 278 -3.85 -18.60 -11.04
CA ILE A 278 -3.78 -19.50 -12.20
C ILE A 278 -4.36 -20.88 -11.83
N GLY A 279 -3.99 -21.43 -10.67
CA GLY A 279 -4.52 -22.70 -10.18
C GLY A 279 -6.04 -22.66 -9.98
N LEU A 280 -6.56 -21.57 -9.41
CA LEU A 280 -7.99 -21.33 -9.23
C LEU A 280 -8.73 -21.32 -10.57
N VAL A 281 -8.28 -20.49 -11.53
CA VAL A 281 -8.90 -20.37 -12.86
C VAL A 281 -8.80 -21.70 -13.63
N TRP A 282 -7.68 -22.40 -13.53
CA TRP A 282 -7.51 -23.72 -14.14
C TRP A 282 -8.48 -24.75 -13.56
N SER A 283 -8.66 -24.79 -12.24
CA SER A 283 -9.61 -25.68 -11.56
C SER A 283 -11.05 -25.37 -11.95
N LEU A 284 -11.44 -24.09 -12.00
CA LEU A 284 -12.77 -23.68 -12.44
C LEU A 284 -13.04 -24.08 -13.89
N ASN A 285 -12.05 -23.93 -14.78
CA ASN A 285 -12.19 -24.34 -16.19
C ASN A 285 -12.37 -25.85 -16.39
N LYS A 286 -12.00 -26.70 -15.42
CA LYS A 286 -12.31 -28.15 -15.47
C LYS A 286 -13.82 -28.44 -15.39
N LEU A 287 -14.63 -27.49 -14.91
CA LEU A 287 -16.08 -27.64 -14.80
C LEU A 287 -16.83 -27.50 -16.15
N LYS A 288 -16.10 -27.39 -17.27
CA LYS A 288 -16.62 -27.30 -18.66
C LYS A 288 -17.67 -26.20 -18.89
N SER A 289 -17.65 -25.14 -18.09
CA SER A 289 -18.56 -23.99 -18.19
C SER A 289 -17.79 -22.67 -18.31
N THR A 290 -16.86 -22.61 -19.26
CA THR A 290 -15.95 -21.46 -19.42
C THR A 290 -16.70 -20.16 -19.70
N GLU A 291 -17.72 -20.17 -20.55
CA GLU A 291 -18.56 -18.98 -20.83
C GLU A 291 -19.23 -18.42 -19.56
N PHE A 292 -19.77 -19.31 -18.71
CA PHE A 292 -20.37 -18.90 -17.45
C PHE A 292 -19.33 -18.29 -16.51
N ILE A 293 -18.14 -18.90 -16.42
CA ILE A 293 -17.06 -18.40 -15.55
C ILE A 293 -16.60 -17.01 -15.99
N TYR A 294 -16.43 -16.76 -17.29
CA TYR A 294 -16.04 -15.45 -17.81
C TYR A 294 -17.11 -14.39 -17.52
N ARG A 295 -18.37 -14.65 -17.86
CA ARG A 295 -19.48 -13.71 -17.59
C ARG A 295 -19.67 -13.46 -16.10
N PHE A 296 -19.60 -14.51 -15.28
CA PHE A 296 -19.70 -14.39 -13.84
C PHE A 296 -18.57 -13.52 -13.27
N SER A 297 -17.32 -13.78 -13.68
CA SER A 297 -16.16 -13.00 -13.23
C SER A 297 -16.28 -11.54 -13.67
N SER A 298 -16.74 -11.29 -14.90
CA SER A 298 -17.06 -9.95 -15.39
C SER A 298 -18.10 -9.24 -14.52
N TYR A 299 -19.22 -9.87 -14.20
CA TYR A 299 -20.26 -9.25 -13.36
C TYR A 299 -19.77 -8.99 -11.93
N LEU A 300 -18.96 -9.90 -11.38
CA LEU A 300 -18.43 -9.78 -10.03
C LEU A 300 -17.43 -8.61 -9.94
N VAL A 301 -16.43 -8.58 -10.83
CA VAL A 301 -15.43 -7.50 -10.89
C VAL A 301 -16.11 -6.17 -11.21
N GLY A 302 -16.99 -6.13 -12.21
CA GLY A 302 -17.71 -4.93 -12.62
C GLY A 302 -18.62 -4.39 -11.51
N GLY A 303 -19.33 -5.28 -10.81
CA GLY A 303 -20.20 -4.90 -9.68
C GLY A 303 -19.45 -4.27 -8.52
N ILE A 304 -18.34 -4.90 -8.07
CA ILE A 304 -17.47 -4.34 -7.01
C ILE A 304 -16.90 -2.99 -7.44
N SER A 305 -16.42 -2.89 -8.68
CA SER A 305 -15.78 -1.69 -9.20
C SER A 305 -16.77 -0.53 -9.38
N CYS A 306 -18.01 -0.82 -9.82
CA CYS A 306 -19.10 0.15 -9.87
C CYS A 306 -19.54 0.62 -8.47
N PHE A 307 -19.50 -0.26 -7.47
CA PHE A 307 -19.75 0.19 -6.10
C PHE A 307 -18.65 1.16 -5.63
N TRP A 308 -17.38 0.83 -5.84
CA TRP A 308 -16.27 1.70 -5.46
C TRP A 308 -16.27 3.04 -6.20
N ILE A 309 -16.56 3.06 -7.51
CA ILE A 309 -16.60 4.34 -8.25
C ILE A 309 -17.69 5.27 -7.69
N LEU A 310 -18.86 4.74 -7.34
CA LEU A 310 -19.94 5.53 -6.75
C LEU A 310 -19.56 6.06 -5.36
N GLU A 311 -18.95 5.23 -4.53
CA GLU A 311 -18.44 5.62 -3.21
C GLU A 311 -17.41 6.75 -3.32
N ARG A 312 -16.43 6.61 -4.24
CA ARG A 312 -15.35 7.60 -4.42
C ARG A 312 -15.82 8.90 -5.06
N VAL A 313 -16.71 8.82 -6.05
CA VAL A 313 -17.34 10.02 -6.64
C VAL A 313 -18.22 10.73 -5.62
N GLY A 314 -18.96 9.99 -4.78
CA GLY A 314 -19.70 10.55 -3.66
C GLY A 314 -18.80 11.35 -2.72
N ASN A 315 -17.64 10.80 -2.35
CA ASN A 315 -16.65 11.48 -1.51
C ASN A 315 -16.09 12.76 -2.16
N ILE A 316 -15.96 12.82 -3.49
CA ILE A 316 -15.51 14.03 -4.21
C ILE A 316 -16.58 15.13 -4.20
N ILE A 317 -17.85 14.76 -4.36
CA ILE A 317 -18.96 15.72 -4.43
C ILE A 317 -19.29 16.29 -3.04
N LEU A 318 -19.07 15.49 -1.99
CA LEU A 318 -19.42 15.84 -0.61
C LEU A 318 -18.26 16.47 0.19
N SER A 319 -17.04 16.52 -0.35
CA SER A 319 -15.85 17.16 0.24
C SER A 319 -15.74 18.62 -0.15
#